data_AF-A0A9K3M7S5-F1
#
_entry.id   AF-A0A9K3M7S5-F1
#
_cell.length_a   1.000
_cell.length_b   1.000
_cell.length_c   1.000
_cell.angle_alpha   90.00
_cell.angle_beta   90.00
_cell.angle_gamma   90.00
#
_symmetry.space_group_name_H-M   'P 1'
#
loop_
_entity.id
_entity.type
_entity.pdbx_description
1 polymer ?
#
loop_
_entity_poly.entity_id
_entity_poly.type
_entity_poly.pdbx_seq_one_letter_code
_entity_poly.pdbx_strand_id
1 'polypeptide(L)'
;MLSRMMDGLYNRRKKLDLDHHCVIEAAGDCKIAADTKKDSLDGDTAHTTDTFLSLDELGSHVGLTTTPKKRSVRFSPYTTVRRTLSRYSFTKEEMRNCWYQKEEYDHILSSCHRLVTKYEQHMQEKTPFKYCMRGLEHQTAVRGCVRANNRFSALEVVLAAQYENPKDEDAIADCYSSISSICHHWAHCVGLKDQKVAQRYYCLKETQHSQL
;
A
#
# COMPACT_ATOMS: atom_id res chain seq x y z
N MET A 1 7.66 -7.52 -33.59
CA MET A 1 6.53 -6.95 -32.83
C MET A 1 6.94 -6.55 -31.41
N LEU A 2 7.62 -7.45 -30.67
CA LEU A 2 8.21 -7.15 -29.35
C LEU A 2 9.19 -5.96 -29.34
N SER A 3 10.09 -5.85 -30.34
CA SER A 3 11.02 -4.71 -30.42
C SER A 3 10.31 -3.35 -30.49
N ARG A 4 9.26 -3.20 -31.31
CA ARG A 4 8.45 -1.96 -31.35
C ARG A 4 7.71 -1.67 -30.04
N MET A 5 7.34 -2.72 -29.30
CA MET A 5 6.69 -2.58 -27.99
C MET A 5 7.71 -2.13 -26.93
N MET A 6 8.93 -2.69 -26.97
CA MET A 6 10.04 -2.29 -26.11
C MET A 6 10.51 -0.86 -26.41
N ASP A 7 10.56 -0.45 -27.68
CA ASP A 7 10.91 0.93 -28.07
C ASP A 7 9.88 1.95 -27.58
N GLY A 8 8.59 1.60 -27.62
CA GLY A 8 7.50 2.42 -27.08
C GLY A 8 7.48 2.51 -25.55
N LEU A 9 8.02 1.51 -24.86
CA LEU A 9 8.21 1.46 -23.41
C LEU A 9 9.46 2.24 -22.99
N TYR A 10 10.56 2.09 -23.73
CA TYR A 10 11.82 2.82 -23.54
C TYR A 10 11.65 4.33 -23.73
N ASN A 11 10.91 4.76 -24.75
CA ASN A 11 10.62 6.19 -24.97
C ASN A 11 9.69 6.78 -23.89
N ARG A 12 8.78 5.98 -23.32
CA ARG A 12 7.96 6.40 -22.16
C ARG A 12 8.80 6.51 -20.88
N ARG A 13 9.78 5.62 -20.70
CA ARG A 13 10.75 5.68 -19.61
C ARG A 13 11.63 6.91 -19.71
N LYS A 14 12.19 7.24 -20.88
CA LYS A 14 12.93 8.50 -21.08
C LYS A 14 12.12 9.75 -20.74
N LYS A 15 10.83 9.78 -21.09
CA LYS A 15 9.95 10.90 -20.72
C LYS A 15 9.72 10.99 -19.21
N LEU A 16 9.54 9.85 -18.54
CA LEU A 16 9.41 9.78 -17.08
C LEU A 16 10.74 10.09 -16.36
N ASP A 17 11.89 9.72 -16.91
CA ASP A 17 13.23 10.00 -16.37
C ASP A 17 13.58 11.50 -16.46
N LEU A 18 13.14 12.18 -17.53
CA LEU A 18 13.25 13.64 -17.67
C LEU A 18 12.40 14.39 -16.64
N ASP A 19 11.19 13.91 -16.35
CA ASP A 19 10.34 14.46 -15.28
C ASP A 19 10.86 14.02 -13.88
N HIS A 20 11.52 12.86 -13.77
CA HIS A 20 12.10 12.35 -12.52
C HIS A 20 13.36 13.07 -12.10
N HIS A 21 14.19 13.59 -13.02
CA HIS A 21 15.34 14.41 -12.62
C HIS A 21 14.91 15.69 -11.85
N CYS A 22 13.70 16.20 -12.12
CA CYS A 22 13.13 17.33 -11.36
C CYS A 22 12.56 16.91 -9.99
N VAL A 23 12.13 15.66 -9.82
CA VAL A 23 11.50 15.15 -8.58
C VAL A 23 12.50 14.47 -7.63
N ILE A 24 13.57 13.87 -8.15
CA ILE A 24 14.60 13.19 -7.35
C ILE A 24 15.48 14.21 -6.60
N GLU A 25 15.67 15.44 -7.12
CA GLU A 25 16.30 16.51 -6.35
C GLU A 25 15.45 16.97 -5.15
N ALA A 26 14.12 16.85 -5.22
CA ALA A 26 13.21 17.14 -4.10
C ALA A 26 13.03 15.96 -3.12
N ALA A 27 13.41 14.74 -3.51
CA ALA A 27 13.37 13.53 -2.68
C ALA A 27 14.74 13.14 -2.09
N GLY A 28 15.74 14.04 -2.18
CA GLY A 28 17.14 13.84 -1.80
C GLY A 28 17.40 13.32 -0.37
N ASP A 29 16.41 13.34 0.52
CA ASP A 29 16.57 12.90 1.91
C ASP A 29 15.85 11.58 2.24
N CYS A 30 15.22 10.91 1.27
CA CYS A 30 14.72 9.54 1.48
C CYS A 30 15.70 8.49 0.92
N LYS A 31 17.00 8.70 1.16
CA LYS A 31 17.93 7.57 1.23
C LYS A 31 17.53 6.78 2.47
N ILE A 32 16.81 5.68 2.28
CA ILE A 32 16.92 4.57 3.22
C ILE A 32 18.40 4.22 3.18
N ALA A 33 19.14 4.69 4.18
CA ALA A 33 20.53 4.32 4.39
C ALA A 33 20.54 2.80 4.54
N ALA A 34 20.80 2.10 3.44
CA ALA A 34 21.44 0.81 3.51
C ALA A 34 22.88 1.08 3.94
N ASP A 35 23.06 1.46 5.21
CA ASP A 35 24.34 1.42 5.89
C ASP A 35 24.73 -0.06 5.99
N THR A 36 25.27 -0.56 4.88
CA THR A 36 26.08 -1.76 4.90
C THR A 36 27.44 -1.31 5.43
N LYS A 37 27.53 -1.11 6.75
CA LYS A 37 28.82 -1.01 7.42
C LYS A 37 29.58 -2.31 7.15
N LYS A 38 30.54 -2.22 6.24
CA LYS A 38 31.58 -3.23 6.05
C LYS A 38 32.62 -2.99 7.15
N ASP A 39 32.24 -3.31 8.38
CA ASP A 39 33.19 -3.35 9.49
C ASP A 39 34.02 -4.63 9.31
N SER A 40 35.29 -4.44 8.97
CA SER A 40 36.32 -5.47 9.09
C SER A 40 36.46 -5.84 10.56
N LEU A 41 36.08 -7.07 10.91
CA LEU A 41 36.37 -7.68 12.21
C LEU A 41 37.27 -8.89 11.98
N ASP A 42 38.57 -8.64 12.05
CA ASP A 42 39.48 -9.61 12.66
C ASP A 42 39.18 -9.60 14.17
N GLY A 43 39.00 -10.78 14.77
CA GLY A 43 39.06 -10.93 16.23
C GLY A 43 37.83 -11.56 16.88
N ASP A 44 38.05 -12.80 17.33
CA ASP A 44 37.47 -13.45 18.50
C ASP A 44 35.99 -13.88 18.48
N THR A 45 35.84 -15.13 18.07
CA THR A 45 34.72 -16.04 18.31
C THR A 45 34.42 -16.17 19.81
N ALA A 46 33.53 -15.32 20.33
CA ALA A 46 32.80 -15.59 21.57
C ALA A 46 31.40 -16.10 21.22
N HIS A 47 31.17 -17.40 21.44
CA HIS A 47 29.86 -18.05 21.37
C HIS A 47 28.91 -17.38 22.38
N THR A 48 28.11 -16.42 21.93
CA THR A 48 26.96 -15.92 22.68
C THR A 48 25.79 -16.84 22.35
N THR A 49 25.59 -17.85 23.20
CA THR A 49 24.35 -18.61 23.21
C THR A 49 23.24 -17.66 23.62
N ASP A 50 22.38 -17.31 22.67
CA ASP A 50 21.08 -16.68 22.92
C ASP A 50 20.30 -17.58 23.88
N THR A 51 20.46 -17.28 25.16
CA THR A 51 19.64 -17.82 26.23
C THR A 51 18.30 -17.14 26.08
N PHE A 52 17.43 -17.81 25.32
CA PHE A 52 16.00 -17.56 25.25
C PHE A 52 15.49 -17.41 26.68
N LEU A 53 15.28 -16.16 27.11
CA LEU A 53 14.85 -15.85 28.46
C LEU A 53 13.43 -16.39 28.65
N SER A 54 13.35 -17.46 29.44
CA SER A 54 12.10 -18.06 29.90
C SER A 54 11.26 -16.99 30.60
N LEU A 55 10.07 -16.77 30.08
CA LEU A 55 9.11 -15.77 30.50
C LEU A 55 8.25 -16.30 31.67
N ASP A 56 8.87 -16.94 32.67
CA ASP A 56 8.14 -17.70 33.71
C ASP A 56 8.13 -17.06 35.10
N GLU A 57 8.75 -15.90 35.30
CA GLU A 57 8.79 -15.26 36.61
C GLU A 57 8.26 -13.83 36.56
N LEU A 58 6.93 -13.68 36.60
CA LEU A 58 6.28 -12.54 37.23
C LEU A 58 4.79 -12.83 37.48
N GLY A 59 4.47 -13.01 38.77
CA GLY A 59 3.17 -12.60 39.31
C GLY A 59 2.05 -13.63 39.22
N SER A 60 1.86 -14.34 40.34
CA SER A 60 0.64 -15.05 40.71
C SER A 60 -0.56 -14.08 40.82
N HIS A 61 -1.08 -13.61 39.69
CA HIS A 61 -2.47 -13.20 39.58
C HIS A 61 -3.31 -14.43 39.32
N VAL A 62 -4.30 -14.68 40.17
CA VAL A 62 -5.34 -15.69 40.01
C VAL A 62 -6.18 -15.32 38.77
N GLY A 63 -5.63 -15.56 37.59
CA GLY A 63 -6.27 -15.39 36.31
C GLY A 63 -6.90 -16.72 35.92
N LEU A 64 -8.21 -16.74 35.71
CA LEU A 64 -8.90 -17.87 35.09
C LEU A 64 -8.20 -18.19 33.76
N THR A 65 -7.47 -19.29 33.71
CA THR A 65 -6.83 -19.83 32.51
C THR A 65 -7.90 -20.39 31.59
N THR A 66 -8.61 -19.51 30.89
CA THR A 66 -9.42 -19.92 29.75
C THR A 66 -8.48 -20.42 28.67
N THR A 67 -8.37 -21.74 28.53
CA THR A 67 -7.64 -22.37 27.43
C THR A 67 -8.06 -21.73 26.11
N PRO A 68 -7.12 -21.38 25.22
CA PRO A 68 -7.45 -20.73 23.96
C PRO A 68 -8.36 -21.66 23.15
N LYS A 69 -9.66 -21.35 23.15
CA LYS A 69 -10.67 -22.13 22.46
C LYS A 69 -10.34 -22.06 20.97
N LYS A 70 -9.90 -23.19 20.39
CA LYS A 70 -9.59 -23.30 18.95
C LYS A 70 -10.82 -22.84 18.17
N ARG A 71 -10.78 -21.62 17.61
CA ARG A 71 -11.84 -21.10 16.76
C ARG A 71 -11.76 -21.88 15.45
N SER A 72 -12.79 -22.67 15.16
CA SER A 72 -12.94 -23.37 13.90
C SER A 72 -13.90 -22.57 13.03
N VAL A 73 -13.43 -22.13 11.85
CA VAL A 73 -14.30 -21.53 10.83
C VAL A 73 -15.14 -22.64 10.23
N ARG A 74 -16.46 -22.49 10.28
CA ARG A 74 -17.42 -23.40 9.61
C ARG A 74 -18.19 -22.59 8.59
N PHE A 75 -18.39 -23.18 7.42
CA PHE A 75 -19.21 -22.59 6.37
C PHE A 75 -20.63 -23.13 6.48
N SER A 76 -21.63 -22.26 6.29
CA SER A 76 -23.01 -22.70 6.15
C SER A 76 -23.15 -23.49 4.84
N PRO A 77 -23.79 -24.68 4.85
CA PRO A 77 -24.10 -25.40 3.61
C PRO A 77 -25.22 -24.72 2.79
N TYR A 78 -25.90 -23.73 3.38
CA TYR A 78 -26.96 -22.96 2.74
C TYR A 78 -26.46 -21.57 2.37
N THR A 79 -26.79 -21.16 1.14
CA THR A 79 -26.58 -19.80 0.64
C THR A 79 -27.94 -19.17 0.32
N THR A 80 -28.11 -17.89 0.67
CA THR A 80 -29.30 -17.12 0.33
C THR A 80 -29.02 -16.29 -0.90
N VAL A 81 -29.64 -16.63 -2.03
CA VAL A 81 -29.52 -15.85 -3.26
C VAL A 81 -30.61 -14.78 -3.29
N ARG A 82 -30.21 -13.51 -3.38
CA ARG A 82 -31.14 -12.40 -3.64
C ARG A 82 -30.98 -11.97 -5.08
N ARG A 83 -32.09 -11.88 -5.82
CA ARG A 83 -32.09 -11.29 -7.16
C ARG A 83 -31.93 -9.79 -7.02
N THR A 84 -30.89 -9.25 -7.63
CA THR A 84 -30.69 -7.82 -7.80
C THR A 84 -31.15 -7.41 -9.20
N LEU A 85 -31.63 -6.18 -9.34
CA LEU A 85 -31.94 -5.63 -10.65
C LEU A 85 -30.66 -5.52 -11.48
N SER A 86 -30.71 -6.01 -12.71
CA SER A 86 -29.61 -5.84 -13.66
C SER A 86 -29.44 -4.37 -14.00
N ARG A 87 -28.20 -3.89 -14.17
CA ARG A 87 -27.91 -2.51 -14.62
C ARG A 87 -28.68 -2.12 -15.89
N TYR A 88 -28.89 -3.08 -16.79
CA TYR A 88 -29.59 -2.88 -18.06
C TYR A 88 -31.12 -2.75 -17.89
N SER A 89 -31.66 -3.12 -16.73
CA SER A 89 -33.08 -3.03 -16.41
C SER A 89 -33.47 -1.71 -15.75
N PHE A 90 -32.51 -0.84 -15.44
CA PHE A 90 -32.80 0.48 -14.86
C PHE A 90 -33.36 1.40 -15.93
N THR A 91 -34.44 2.10 -15.59
CA THR A 91 -34.89 3.25 -16.38
C THR A 91 -33.84 4.37 -16.32
N LYS A 92 -33.85 5.28 -17.31
CA LYS A 92 -32.93 6.43 -17.31
C LYS A 92 -33.11 7.32 -16.07
N GLU A 93 -34.32 7.39 -15.52
CA GLU A 93 -34.59 8.14 -14.30
C GLU A 93 -33.99 7.46 -13.07
N GLU A 94 -34.18 6.14 -12.92
CA GLU A 94 -33.54 5.38 -11.84
C GLU A 94 -32.01 5.43 -11.95
N MET A 95 -31.44 5.30 -13.15
CA MET A 95 -29.99 5.47 -13.35
C MET A 95 -29.52 6.84 -12.88
N ARG A 96 -30.28 7.89 -13.20
CA ARG A 96 -29.95 9.26 -12.78
C ARG A 96 -30.02 9.44 -11.26
N ASN A 97 -30.99 8.82 -10.62
CA ASN A 97 -31.19 8.94 -9.17
C ASN A 97 -30.26 8.02 -8.35
N CYS A 98 -29.77 6.92 -8.94
CA CYS A 98 -28.92 5.95 -8.24
C CYS A 98 -27.42 6.22 -8.39
N TRP A 99 -26.99 6.96 -9.41
CA TRP A 99 -25.58 7.17 -9.73
C TRP A 99 -25.28 8.66 -9.86
N TYR A 100 -24.04 9.04 -9.53
CA TYR A 100 -23.56 10.40 -9.80
C TYR A 100 -23.68 10.70 -11.28
N GLN A 101 -24.24 11.86 -11.58
CA GLN A 101 -24.26 12.41 -12.93
C GLN A 101 -22.85 12.80 -13.35
N LYS A 102 -22.66 12.93 -14.66
CA LYS A 102 -21.37 13.30 -15.22
C LYS A 102 -20.87 14.61 -14.60
N GLU A 103 -21.74 15.60 -14.46
CA GLU A 103 -21.43 16.92 -13.91
C GLU A 103 -21.07 16.84 -12.43
N GLU A 104 -21.77 16.00 -11.65
CA GLU A 104 -21.47 15.75 -10.24
C GLU A 104 -20.13 15.05 -10.08
N TYR A 105 -19.85 14.06 -10.92
CA TYR A 105 -18.59 13.34 -10.94
C TYR A 105 -17.42 14.27 -11.30
N ASP A 106 -17.58 15.11 -12.33
CA ASP A 106 -16.58 16.11 -12.72
C ASP A 106 -16.31 17.11 -11.58
N HIS A 107 -17.36 17.51 -10.85
CA HIS A 107 -17.22 18.37 -9.67
C HIS A 107 -16.46 17.69 -8.52
N ILE A 108 -16.73 16.40 -8.27
CA ILE A 108 -16.01 15.59 -7.28
C ILE A 108 -14.54 15.49 -7.68
N LEU A 109 -14.23 15.14 -8.94
CA LEU A 109 -12.87 15.04 -9.44
C LEU A 109 -12.12 16.36 -9.36
N SER A 110 -12.74 17.47 -9.76
CA SER A 110 -12.17 18.81 -9.64
C SER A 110 -11.84 19.16 -8.18
N SER A 111 -12.73 18.79 -7.26
CA SER A 111 -12.49 18.95 -5.82
C SER A 111 -11.32 18.11 -5.32
N CYS A 112 -11.20 16.85 -5.75
CA CYS A 112 -10.07 15.98 -5.44
C CYS A 112 -8.75 16.55 -5.96
N HIS A 113 -8.69 16.98 -7.23
CA HIS A 113 -7.51 17.59 -7.81
C HIS A 113 -7.08 18.84 -7.05
N ARG A 114 -8.03 19.71 -6.67
CA ARG A 114 -7.74 20.89 -5.86
C ARG A 114 -7.15 20.54 -4.49
N LEU A 115 -7.59 19.45 -3.86
CA LEU A 115 -7.00 18.98 -2.60
C LEU A 115 -5.58 18.47 -2.80
N VAL A 116 -5.31 17.74 -3.88
CA VAL A 116 -3.97 17.26 -4.24
C VAL A 116 -3.02 18.42 -4.46
N THR A 117 -3.42 19.43 -5.25
CA THR A 117 -2.60 20.63 -5.49
C THR A 117 -2.29 21.37 -4.18
N LYS A 118 -3.28 21.55 -3.31
CA LYS A 118 -3.05 22.17 -2.00
C LYS A 118 -2.09 21.34 -1.14
N TYR A 119 -2.27 20.02 -1.12
CA TYR A 119 -1.39 19.13 -0.37
C TYR A 119 0.07 19.25 -0.84
N GLU A 120 0.31 19.26 -2.15
CA GLU A 120 1.65 19.41 -2.71
C GLU A 120 2.29 20.75 -2.35
N GLN A 121 1.51 21.84 -2.36
CA GLN A 121 1.96 23.15 -1.86
C GLN A 121 2.32 23.10 -0.36
N HIS A 122 1.48 22.49 0.47
CA HIS A 122 1.74 22.35 1.91
C HIS A 122 2.97 21.49 2.23
N MET A 123 3.25 20.46 1.42
CA MET A 123 4.47 19.65 1.58
C MET A 123 5.74 20.47 1.37
N GLN A 124 5.70 21.46 0.47
CA GLN A 124 6.81 22.40 0.25
C GLN A 124 6.98 23.35 1.44
N GLU A 125 5.86 23.82 2.02
CA GLU A 125 5.85 24.72 3.18
C GLU A 125 6.11 24.03 4.53
N LYS A 126 6.13 22.69 4.57
CA LYS A 126 6.25 21.86 5.79
C LYS A 126 5.20 22.16 6.87
N THR A 127 4.03 22.66 6.47
CA THR A 127 2.92 22.96 7.39
C THR A 127 2.00 21.75 7.55
N PRO A 128 1.38 21.57 8.74
CA PRO A 128 0.47 20.45 8.97
C PRO A 128 -0.77 20.56 8.06
N PHE A 129 -0.97 19.56 7.21
CA PHE A 129 -2.11 19.53 6.31
C PHE A 129 -3.38 19.04 7.00
N LYS A 130 -4.45 19.82 6.90
CA LYS A 130 -5.72 19.56 7.61
C LYS A 130 -6.56 18.43 6.99
N TYR A 131 -6.44 18.19 5.68
CA TYR A 131 -7.33 17.26 4.98
C TYR A 131 -6.73 15.86 4.89
N CYS A 132 -7.60 14.85 4.86
CA CYS A 132 -7.19 13.47 4.65
C CYS A 132 -6.81 13.25 3.18
N MET A 133 -5.59 12.76 2.94
CA MET A 133 -5.12 12.40 1.59
C MET A 133 -5.38 10.94 1.23
N ARG A 134 -6.09 10.19 2.10
CA ARG A 134 -6.33 8.76 1.88
C ARG A 134 -7.18 8.55 0.63
N GLY A 135 -6.69 7.70 -0.27
CA GLY A 135 -7.31 7.43 -1.57
C GLY A 135 -6.87 8.39 -2.67
N LEU A 136 -6.28 9.53 -2.33
CA LEU A 136 -5.78 10.53 -3.28
C LEU A 136 -4.25 10.49 -3.42
N GLU A 137 -3.55 9.62 -2.69
CA GLU A 137 -2.09 9.57 -2.71
C GLU A 137 -1.58 9.33 -4.12
N HIS A 138 -2.23 8.44 -4.88
CA HIS A 138 -1.86 8.12 -6.26
C HIS A 138 -2.01 9.28 -7.24
N GLN A 139 -2.76 10.32 -6.89
CA GLN A 139 -2.93 11.52 -7.72
C GLN A 139 -1.80 12.54 -7.48
N THR A 140 -1.04 12.42 -6.40
CA THR A 140 0.18 13.23 -6.21
C THR A 140 1.22 12.83 -7.26
N ALA A 141 1.98 13.81 -7.76
CA ALA A 141 2.98 13.57 -8.80
C ALA A 141 3.98 12.48 -8.39
N VAL A 142 4.51 12.58 -7.17
CA VAL A 142 5.52 11.64 -6.64
C VAL A 142 4.97 10.21 -6.55
N ARG A 143 3.84 10.01 -5.87
CA ARG A 143 3.31 8.65 -5.65
C ARG A 143 2.71 8.06 -6.93
N GLY A 144 2.14 8.89 -7.80
CA GLY A 144 1.69 8.49 -9.12
C GLY A 144 2.85 7.93 -9.95
N CYS A 145 3.98 8.63 -9.99
CA CYS A 145 5.21 8.18 -10.66
C CYS A 145 5.75 6.88 -10.04
N VAL A 146 5.88 6.80 -8.71
CA VAL A 146 6.35 5.57 -8.04
C VAL A 146 5.47 4.37 -8.37
N ARG A 147 4.14 4.54 -8.34
CA ARG A 147 3.21 3.45 -8.70
C ARG A 147 3.35 3.04 -10.16
N ALA A 148 3.48 4.00 -11.07
CA ALA A 148 3.68 3.73 -12.49
C ALA A 148 4.99 3.00 -12.75
N ASN A 149 6.07 3.45 -12.10
CA ASN A 149 7.39 2.83 -12.18
C ASN A 149 7.37 1.39 -11.64
N ASN A 150 6.80 1.15 -10.46
CA ASN A 150 6.72 -0.20 -9.90
C ASN A 150 5.95 -1.15 -10.82
N ARG A 151 4.86 -0.68 -11.44
CA ARG A 151 4.11 -1.48 -12.43
C ARG A 151 4.96 -1.77 -13.67
N PHE A 152 5.69 -0.78 -14.15
CA PHE A 152 6.57 -0.93 -15.31
C PHE A 152 7.71 -1.91 -15.01
N SER A 153 8.42 -1.74 -13.90
CA SER A 153 9.49 -2.63 -13.48
C SER A 153 9.01 -4.06 -13.29
N ALA A 154 7.85 -4.26 -12.65
CA ALA A 154 7.25 -5.59 -12.52
C ALA A 154 6.94 -6.23 -13.87
N LEU A 155 6.42 -5.45 -14.82
CA LEU A 155 6.15 -5.93 -16.18
C LEU A 155 7.43 -6.23 -16.96
N GLU A 156 8.46 -5.39 -16.82
CA GLU A 156 9.77 -5.56 -17.45
C GLU A 156 10.43 -6.87 -17.00
N VAL A 157 10.50 -7.13 -15.69
CA VAL A 157 11.11 -8.38 -15.17
C VAL A 157 10.31 -9.63 -15.55
N VAL A 158 8.98 -9.56 -15.53
CA VAL A 158 8.13 -10.69 -15.92
C VAL A 158 8.28 -11.01 -17.41
N LEU A 159 8.28 -9.99 -18.28
CA LEU A 159 8.46 -10.22 -19.71
C LEU A 159 9.86 -10.74 -20.05
N ALA A 160 10.90 -10.29 -19.33
CA ALA A 160 12.24 -10.82 -19.48
C ALA A 160 12.31 -12.31 -19.08
N ALA A 161 11.77 -12.67 -17.91
CA ALA A 161 11.71 -14.06 -17.46
C ALA A 161 10.89 -14.96 -18.40
N GLN A 162 9.76 -14.47 -18.91
CA GLN A 162 8.94 -15.17 -19.90
C GLN A 162 9.66 -15.39 -21.22
N TYR A 163 10.51 -14.44 -21.64
CA TYR A 163 11.28 -14.57 -22.87
C TYR A 163 12.38 -15.63 -22.74
N GLU A 164 13.06 -15.67 -21.58
CA GLU A 164 14.11 -16.65 -21.30
C GLU A 164 13.57 -18.05 -21.09
N ASN A 165 12.53 -18.21 -20.25
CA ASN A 165 11.97 -19.51 -19.87
C ASN A 165 10.43 -19.45 -19.76
N PRO A 166 9.69 -19.47 -20.88
CA PRO A 166 8.23 -19.26 -20.89
C PRO A 166 7.40 -20.33 -20.16
N LYS A 167 7.99 -21.48 -19.83
CA LYS A 167 7.32 -22.60 -19.16
C LYS A 167 7.62 -22.67 -17.66
N ASP A 168 8.57 -21.87 -17.18
CA ASP A 168 8.97 -21.86 -15.77
C ASP A 168 8.14 -20.82 -15.02
N GLU A 169 6.98 -21.26 -14.54
CA GLU A 169 6.04 -20.41 -13.81
C GLU A 169 6.63 -19.92 -12.47
N ASP A 170 7.45 -20.75 -11.83
CA ASP A 170 8.07 -20.43 -10.54
C ASP A 170 9.14 -19.34 -10.70
N ALA A 171 9.98 -19.41 -11.73
CA ALA A 171 10.95 -18.36 -12.03
C ALA A 171 10.27 -17.00 -12.31
N ILE A 172 9.17 -16.99 -13.06
CA ILE A 172 8.40 -15.77 -13.33
C ILE A 172 7.79 -15.21 -12.04
N ALA A 173 7.26 -16.10 -11.17
CA ALA A 173 6.69 -15.73 -9.89
C ALA A 173 7.75 -15.11 -8.97
N ASP A 174 8.95 -15.69 -8.90
CA ASP A 174 10.06 -15.16 -8.10
C ASP A 174 10.51 -13.78 -8.59
N CYS A 175 10.64 -13.58 -9.91
CA CYS A 175 10.93 -12.28 -10.50
C CYS A 175 9.88 -11.22 -10.12
N TYR A 176 8.58 -11.55 -10.23
CA TYR A 176 7.52 -10.64 -9.82
C TYR A 176 7.49 -10.39 -8.30
N SER A 177 7.73 -11.43 -7.51
CA SER A 177 7.79 -11.37 -6.05
C SER A 177 8.87 -10.39 -5.58
N SER A 178 10.04 -10.41 -6.23
CA SER A 178 11.14 -9.50 -5.91
C SER A 178 10.73 -8.02 -5.94
N ILE A 179 9.95 -7.60 -6.94
CA ILE A 179 9.46 -6.22 -7.09
C ILE A 179 8.26 -5.94 -6.19
N SER A 180 7.31 -6.88 -6.12
CA SER A 180 6.07 -6.70 -5.37
C SER A 180 6.27 -6.73 -3.85
N SER A 181 7.36 -7.34 -3.36
CA SER A 181 7.72 -7.37 -1.93
C SER A 181 7.78 -5.99 -1.29
N ILE A 182 8.40 -5.01 -1.97
CA ILE A 182 8.51 -3.61 -1.50
C ILE A 182 7.13 -2.98 -1.42
N CYS A 183 6.28 -3.22 -2.42
CA CYS A 183 4.91 -2.73 -2.45
C CYS A 183 4.09 -3.33 -1.30
N HIS A 184 4.26 -4.62 -1.02
CA HIS A 184 3.61 -5.32 0.08
C HIS A 184 4.03 -4.75 1.43
N HIS A 185 5.34 -4.59 1.64
CA HIS A 185 5.88 -3.99 2.87
C HIS A 185 5.34 -2.57 3.09
N TRP A 186 5.29 -1.76 2.03
CA TRP A 186 4.75 -0.41 2.11
C TRP A 186 3.26 -0.40 2.47
N ALA A 187 2.47 -1.27 1.83
CA ALA A 187 1.04 -1.43 2.14
C ALA A 187 0.82 -1.87 3.60
N HIS A 188 1.63 -2.80 4.11
CA HIS A 188 1.59 -3.23 5.50
C HIS A 188 1.90 -2.08 6.47
N CYS A 189 2.99 -1.34 6.22
CA CYS A 189 3.37 -0.17 7.02
C CYS A 189 2.29 0.92 7.02
N VAL A 190 1.64 1.15 5.88
CA VAL A 190 0.49 2.07 5.77
C VAL A 190 -0.70 1.55 6.59
N GLY A 191 -1.04 0.27 6.49
CA GLY A 191 -2.12 -0.35 7.26
C GLY A 191 -1.91 -0.24 8.77
N LEU A 192 -0.69 -0.44 9.26
CA LEU A 192 -0.36 -0.26 10.68
C LEU A 192 -0.53 1.20 11.14
N LYS A 193 -0.22 2.17 10.29
CA LYS A 193 -0.46 3.59 10.59
C LYS A 193 -1.96 3.87 10.68
N ASP A 194 -2.74 3.35 9.74
CA ASP A 194 -4.20 3.53 9.75
C ASP A 194 -4.84 2.89 10.98
N GLN A 195 -4.39 1.69 11.36
CA GLN A 195 -4.83 1.01 12.57
C GLN A 195 -4.61 1.90 13.80
N LYS A 196 -3.43 2.50 13.95
CA LYS A 196 -3.12 3.40 15.07
C LYS A 196 -4.03 4.63 15.07
N VAL A 197 -4.30 5.22 13.91
CA VAL A 197 -5.20 6.37 13.79
C VAL A 197 -6.63 5.99 14.19
N ALA A 198 -7.13 4.86 13.70
CA ALA A 198 -8.46 4.36 14.04
C ALA A 198 -8.59 4.06 15.54
N GLN A 199 -7.60 3.39 16.15
CA GLN A 199 -7.58 3.10 17.58
C GLN A 199 -7.67 4.35 18.44
N ARG A 200 -6.93 5.42 18.09
CA ARG A 200 -7.03 6.71 18.80
C ARG A 200 -8.45 7.28 18.74
N TYR A 201 -9.10 7.18 17.58
CA TYR A 201 -10.47 7.67 17.41
C TYR A 201 -11.48 6.91 18.28
N TYR A 202 -11.35 5.58 18.39
CA TYR A 202 -12.21 4.77 19.26
C TYR A 202 -12.00 5.08 20.75
N CYS A 203 -10.74 5.20 21.20
CA CYS A 203 -10.41 5.53 22.59
C CYS A 203 -10.97 6.91 23.02
N LEU A 204 -10.93 7.90 22.12
CA LEU A 204 -11.52 9.22 22.39
C LEU A 204 -13.04 9.17 22.58
N LYS A 205 -13.76 8.33 21.82
CA LYS A 205 -15.21 8.18 21.94
C LYS A 205 -15.64 7.57 23.27
N GLU A 206 -14.91 6.56 23.74
CA GLU A 206 -15.19 5.91 25.04
C GLU A 206 -15.02 6.90 26.21
N THR A 207 -14.04 7.80 26.09
CA THR A 207 -13.81 8.86 27.09
C THR A 207 -14.95 9.88 27.13
N GLN A 208 -15.52 10.24 25.97
CA GLN A 208 -16.63 11.19 25.89
C GLN A 208 -17.96 10.60 26.36
N HIS A 209 -18.20 9.31 26.17
CA HIS A 209 -19.42 8.64 26.66
C HIS A 209 -19.42 8.45 28.18
N SER A 210 -18.25 8.34 28.81
CA SER A 210 -18.13 8.20 30.27
C SER A 210 -18.35 9.51 31.05
N GLN A 211 -18.54 10.65 30.36
CA GLN A 211 -18.76 11.97 30.96
C GLN A 211 -20.22 12.46 30.86
N LEU A 212 -21.14 11.61 30.39
CA LEU A 212 -22.58 11.85 30.35
C LEU A 212 -23.30 10.88 31.28
#